data_AF-A0A3A5J8X4-F1
#
_entry.id   AF-A0A3A5J8X4-F1
#
_cell.length_a   1.000
_cell.length_b   1.000
_cell.length_c   1.000
_cell.angle_alpha   90.00
_cell.angle_beta   90.00
_cell.angle_gamma   90.00
#
_symmetry.space_group_name_H-M   'P 1'
#
loop_
_entity.id
_entity.type
_entity.pdbx_description
1 polymer ?
#
loop_
_entity_poly.entity_id
_entity_poly.type
_entity_poly.pdbx_seq_one_letter_code
_entity_poly.pdbx_strand_id
1 'polypeptide(L)'
;MKDDHDDAKRPTDEAKAAGTGREHSPSRRRFMRNIGLSSLAAGAASTGFGSAFAAGDKHADETDADAPGAGKQRVTFKINGQMKQVDVTPNTVLLDAIRQNLEMSGTKKGCDHGQCGACNVHVNGTVINSCLSLAVMHDGDEITTVEGLGSAEDLGDLQQAFWQADGYQCGYCTSGQMMTAAYILKDKRIGTSGDELRQAMSGNLCRCGAYKNIEAAIAQARGKLQGA
;
A
#
# COMPACT_ATOMS: atom_id res chain seq x y z
N MET A 1 26.86 -39.30 -17.11
CA MET A 1 25.53 -38.70 -17.30
C MET A 1 24.70 -39.69 -18.07
N LYS A 2 23.71 -40.31 -17.42
CA LYS A 2 22.65 -41.07 -18.08
C LYS A 2 21.38 -40.23 -17.92
N ASP A 3 20.78 -39.90 -19.04
CA ASP A 3 19.55 -39.14 -19.14
C ASP A 3 18.38 -40.12 -19.00
N ASP A 4 17.72 -40.09 -17.84
CA ASP A 4 16.48 -40.81 -17.59
C ASP A 4 15.31 -39.86 -17.92
N HIS A 5 14.76 -39.99 -19.13
CA HIS A 5 13.47 -39.42 -19.50
C HIS A 5 12.36 -40.36 -19.02
N ASP A 6 11.74 -40.02 -17.89
CA ASP A 6 10.50 -40.65 -17.43
C ASP A 6 9.28 -39.95 -18.07
N ASP A 7 8.74 -40.61 -19.10
CA ASP A 7 7.45 -40.33 -19.73
C ASP A 7 6.29 -40.76 -18.79
N ALA A 8 5.93 -39.91 -17.84
CA ALA A 8 4.72 -40.09 -17.03
C ALA A 8 3.50 -39.45 -17.72
N LYS A 9 2.66 -40.29 -18.34
CA LYS A 9 1.33 -39.93 -18.86
C LYS A 9 0.45 -39.28 -17.78
N ARG A 10 -0.01 -38.06 -18.05
CA ARG A 10 -0.94 -37.28 -17.22
C ARG A 10 -2.40 -37.73 -17.48
N PRO A 11 -3.18 -38.10 -16.45
CA PRO A 11 -4.61 -38.36 -16.62
C PRO A 11 -5.37 -37.04 -16.84
N THR A 12 -6.32 -37.06 -17.78
CA THR A 12 -7.23 -35.94 -18.07
C THR A 12 -8.46 -36.05 -17.17
N ASP A 13 -8.56 -35.18 -16.16
CA ASP A 13 -9.76 -35.03 -15.35
C ASP A 13 -10.70 -33.99 -15.98
N GLU A 14 -11.78 -34.47 -16.60
CA GLU A 14 -12.93 -33.67 -17.01
C GLU A 14 -13.76 -33.31 -15.77
N ALA A 15 -13.59 -32.09 -15.24
CA ALA A 15 -14.44 -31.55 -14.18
C ALA A 15 -15.52 -30.63 -14.76
N LYS A 16 -16.78 -31.10 -14.67
CA LYS A 16 -18.02 -30.32 -14.86
C LYS A 16 -18.06 -29.11 -13.92
N ALA A 17 -18.03 -27.90 -14.46
CA ALA A 17 -18.34 -26.68 -13.72
C ALA A 17 -19.84 -26.35 -13.83
N ALA A 18 -20.56 -26.53 -12.73
CA ALA A 18 -21.92 -26.01 -12.55
C ALA A 18 -21.84 -24.52 -12.17
N GLY A 19 -22.44 -23.67 -13.00
CA GLY A 19 -22.51 -22.23 -12.76
C GLY A 19 -23.47 -21.87 -11.63
N THR A 20 -23.05 -20.96 -10.75
CA THR A 20 -23.96 -20.11 -9.98
C THR A 20 -23.46 -18.67 -10.10
N GLY A 21 -24.13 -17.90 -10.95
CA GLY A 21 -23.88 -16.47 -11.11
C GLY A 21 -24.33 -15.71 -9.86
N ARG A 22 -23.47 -14.84 -9.34
CA ARG A 22 -23.83 -13.86 -8.31
C ARG A 22 -23.43 -12.48 -8.83
N GLU A 23 -24.36 -11.83 -9.51
CA GLU A 23 -24.22 -10.44 -9.95
C GLU A 23 -24.25 -9.52 -8.72
N HIS A 24 -23.25 -8.66 -8.59
CA HIS A 24 -23.23 -7.57 -7.61
C HIS A 24 -23.57 -6.27 -8.33
N SER A 25 -24.80 -5.79 -8.14
CA SER A 25 -25.27 -4.49 -8.67
C SER A 25 -25.29 -3.45 -7.54
N PRO A 26 -24.58 -2.31 -7.64
CA PRO A 26 -24.68 -1.24 -6.66
C PRO A 26 -25.98 -0.44 -6.86
N SER A 27 -26.90 -0.49 -5.88
CA SER A 27 -28.20 0.16 -5.98
C SER A 27 -28.10 1.69 -5.94
N ARG A 28 -28.77 2.36 -6.89
CA ARG A 28 -28.98 3.82 -7.03
C ARG A 28 -29.55 4.51 -5.77
N ARG A 29 -29.99 3.74 -4.79
CA ARG A 29 -30.69 4.20 -3.58
C ARG A 29 -29.78 4.91 -2.57
N ARG A 30 -28.45 4.78 -2.67
CA ARG A 30 -27.47 5.46 -1.78
C ARG A 30 -27.09 6.87 -2.27
N PHE A 31 -27.24 7.17 -3.56
CA PHE A 31 -26.88 8.47 -4.15
C PHE A 31 -27.90 9.57 -3.84
N MET A 32 -29.19 9.24 -3.75
CA MET A 32 -30.26 10.23 -3.50
C MET A 32 -30.36 10.68 -2.03
N ARG A 33 -29.55 10.13 -1.12
CA ARG A 33 -29.63 10.43 0.32
C ARG A 33 -28.72 11.58 0.78
N ASN A 34 -27.85 12.11 -0.10
CA ASN A 34 -26.85 13.13 0.26
C ASN A 34 -27.08 14.52 -0.38
N ILE A 35 -28.24 14.81 -0.98
CA ILE A 35 -28.50 16.10 -1.67
C ILE A 35 -29.57 16.97 -0.96
N GLY A 36 -30.17 16.53 0.13
CA GLY A 36 -31.12 17.35 0.91
C GLY A 36 -30.53 17.76 2.25
N LEU A 37 -30.64 19.06 2.61
CA LEU A 37 -30.10 19.79 3.78
C LEU A 37 -28.76 20.48 3.44
N SER A 38 -28.64 21.80 3.25
CA SER A 38 -29.26 22.87 4.04
C SER A 38 -29.22 24.23 3.32
N SER A 39 -30.34 24.94 3.32
CA SER A 39 -30.46 26.36 2.97
C SER A 39 -31.14 27.11 4.12
N LEU A 40 -30.65 28.34 4.37
CA LEU A 40 -31.25 29.48 5.09
C LEU A 40 -31.10 29.62 6.62
N ALA A 41 -30.38 30.67 7.03
CA ALA A 41 -30.90 31.70 7.95
C ALA A 41 -30.12 33.02 7.76
N ALA A 42 -30.86 34.13 7.61
CA ALA A 42 -30.36 35.51 7.58
C ALA A 42 -30.75 36.22 8.89
N GLY A 43 -29.91 37.16 9.37
CA GLY A 43 -30.21 38.05 10.50
C GLY A 43 -29.10 39.08 10.73
N ALA A 44 -29.47 40.35 10.93
CA ALA A 44 -28.64 41.54 10.80
C ALA A 44 -28.11 42.14 12.13
N ALA A 45 -27.14 43.05 11.98
CA ALA A 45 -26.75 44.20 12.81
C ALA A 45 -25.67 44.03 13.92
N SER A 46 -24.85 45.07 13.96
CA SER A 46 -23.50 45.28 14.51
C SER A 46 -23.43 45.66 16.00
N THR A 47 -22.34 45.28 16.68
CA THR A 47 -21.42 46.17 17.46
C THR A 47 -20.32 45.36 18.16
N GLY A 48 -19.06 45.83 18.10
CA GLY A 48 -18.15 45.78 19.25
C GLY A 48 -17.02 44.73 19.26
N PHE A 49 -15.79 45.23 19.04
CA PHE A 49 -14.49 44.84 19.61
C PHE A 49 -14.19 43.37 19.98
N GLY A 50 -13.21 42.81 19.27
CA GLY A 50 -12.47 41.63 19.68
C GLY A 50 -11.26 41.39 18.77
N SER A 51 -10.16 42.14 18.98
CA SER A 51 -8.85 41.75 18.45
C SER A 51 -8.29 40.62 19.30
N ALA A 52 -8.48 39.38 18.87
CA ALA A 52 -7.63 38.25 19.25
C ALA A 52 -7.97 37.03 18.37
N PHE A 53 -6.94 36.23 18.07
CA PHE A 53 -6.95 34.93 17.39
C PHE A 53 -6.94 34.96 15.87
N ALA A 54 -5.74 34.87 15.30
CA ALA A 54 -5.29 33.68 14.57
C ALA A 54 -3.87 33.92 14.04
N ALA A 55 -2.87 33.46 14.79
CA ALA A 55 -1.64 33.00 14.14
C ALA A 55 -2.02 31.69 13.44
N GLY A 56 -2.64 31.82 12.27
CA GLY A 56 -2.88 30.70 11.38
C GLY A 56 -1.54 30.30 10.80
N ASP A 57 -1.14 29.06 11.07
CA ASP A 57 -0.11 28.36 10.31
C ASP A 57 -0.39 28.57 8.83
N LYS A 58 0.60 29.14 8.15
CA LYS A 58 0.65 29.16 6.69
C LYS A 58 0.95 27.73 6.22
N HIS A 59 -0.03 26.84 6.35
CA HIS A 59 -0.12 25.76 5.39
C HIS A 59 -0.49 26.42 4.07
N ALA A 60 0.52 26.57 3.23
CA ALA A 60 0.37 27.00 1.86
C ALA A 60 -0.77 26.19 1.23
N ASP A 61 -1.83 26.90 0.88
CA ASP A 61 -2.84 26.44 -0.05
C ASP A 61 -2.15 26.32 -1.41
N GLU A 62 -1.56 25.16 -1.67
CA GLU A 62 -0.98 24.80 -2.96
C GLU A 62 -2.04 24.07 -3.80
N THR A 63 -3.21 24.70 -3.98
CA THR A 63 -4.25 24.18 -4.89
C THR A 63 -4.97 25.28 -5.67
N ASP A 64 -4.22 26.13 -6.37
CA ASP A 64 -4.77 26.87 -7.53
C ASP A 64 -4.24 26.21 -8.82
N ALA A 65 -4.94 25.26 -9.43
CA ALA A 65 -6.13 25.39 -10.29
C ALA A 65 -5.84 25.44 -11.82
N ASP A 66 -4.79 24.79 -12.30
CA ASP A 66 -4.79 24.30 -13.69
C ASP A 66 -5.44 22.91 -13.78
N ALA A 67 -6.31 22.71 -14.76
CA ALA A 67 -6.88 21.41 -15.07
C ALA A 67 -5.76 20.41 -15.45
N PRO A 68 -5.93 19.10 -15.20
CA PRO A 68 -4.99 18.10 -15.68
C PRO A 68 -4.74 18.25 -17.18
N GLY A 69 -3.47 18.08 -17.58
CA GLY A 69 -3.12 18.05 -19.01
C GLY A 69 -3.97 17.04 -19.79
N ALA A 70 -4.14 17.26 -21.09
CA ALA A 70 -5.01 16.43 -21.93
C ALA A 70 -4.74 14.93 -21.76
N GLY A 71 -5.80 14.16 -21.48
CA GLY A 71 -5.72 12.71 -21.25
C GLY A 71 -5.21 12.29 -19.86
N LYS A 72 -5.02 13.22 -18.94
CA LYS A 72 -4.67 12.94 -17.53
C LYS A 72 -5.85 13.19 -16.59
N GLN A 73 -5.76 12.62 -15.40
CA GLN A 73 -6.67 12.79 -14.28
C GLN A 73 -5.88 13.20 -13.03
N ARG A 74 -6.42 14.18 -12.28
CA ARG A 74 -5.88 14.57 -10.99
C ARG A 74 -6.26 13.49 -9.97
N VAL A 75 -5.29 12.99 -9.23
CA VAL A 75 -5.49 12.03 -8.13
C VAL A 75 -4.81 12.57 -6.89
N THR A 76 -5.45 12.44 -5.75
CA THR A 76 -4.93 12.86 -4.45
C THR A 76 -4.70 11.63 -3.57
N PHE A 77 -3.53 11.51 -2.96
CA PHE A 77 -3.22 10.47 -1.99
C PHE A 77 -2.91 11.08 -0.62
N LYS A 78 -3.23 10.37 0.47
CA LYS A 78 -2.58 10.60 1.76
C LYS A 78 -1.43 9.61 1.89
N ILE A 79 -0.25 9.96 1.39
CA ILE A 79 0.93 9.08 1.36
C ILE A 79 1.85 9.36 2.55
N ASN A 80 2.13 8.33 3.37
CA ASN A 80 2.95 8.43 4.59
C ASN A 80 2.53 9.62 5.49
N GLY A 81 1.21 9.85 5.61
CA GLY A 81 0.64 10.94 6.39
C GLY A 81 0.56 12.31 5.69
N GLN A 82 1.15 12.46 4.50
CA GLN A 82 1.14 13.71 3.74
C GLN A 82 0.16 13.67 2.57
N MET A 83 -0.60 14.75 2.38
CA MET A 83 -1.44 14.91 1.19
C MET A 83 -0.55 15.22 -0.02
N LYS A 84 -0.68 14.44 -1.09
CA LYS A 84 0.04 14.63 -2.36
C LYS A 84 -0.92 14.52 -3.52
N GLN A 85 -0.77 15.40 -4.49
CA GLN A 85 -1.62 15.44 -5.68
C GLN A 85 -0.77 15.21 -6.93
N VAL A 86 -1.25 14.39 -7.86
CA VAL A 86 -0.55 14.08 -9.12
C VAL A 86 -1.51 14.02 -10.30
N ASP A 87 -1.00 14.40 -11.47
CA ASP A 87 -1.69 14.23 -12.76
C ASP A 87 -1.16 13.00 -13.50
N VAL A 88 -2.01 11.99 -13.66
CA VAL A 88 -1.67 10.68 -14.23
C VAL A 88 -2.58 10.29 -15.39
N THR A 89 -2.09 9.50 -16.35
CA THR A 89 -2.99 8.88 -17.34
C THR A 89 -3.82 7.78 -16.67
N PRO A 90 -5.05 7.48 -17.15
CA PRO A 90 -5.92 6.49 -16.51
C PRO A 90 -5.32 5.08 -16.36
N ASN A 91 -4.35 4.72 -17.20
CA ASN A 91 -3.66 3.42 -17.17
C ASN A 91 -2.38 3.41 -16.31
N THR A 92 -2.07 4.50 -15.60
CA THR A 92 -0.91 4.56 -14.70
C THR A 92 -1.16 3.64 -13.51
N VAL A 93 -0.31 2.63 -13.32
CA VAL A 93 -0.35 1.76 -12.14
C VAL A 93 0.14 2.53 -10.91
N LEU A 94 -0.38 2.18 -9.73
CA LEU A 94 -0.05 2.85 -8.48
C LEU A 94 1.46 2.83 -8.21
N LEU A 95 2.13 1.74 -8.55
CA LEU A 95 3.59 1.64 -8.46
C LEU A 95 4.32 2.77 -9.21
N ASP A 96 3.88 3.08 -10.42
CA ASP A 96 4.53 4.09 -11.26
C ASP A 96 4.16 5.50 -10.81
N ALA A 97 2.93 5.71 -10.32
CA ALA A 97 2.56 6.97 -9.67
C ALA A 97 3.47 7.25 -8.45
N ILE A 98 3.69 6.27 -7.58
CA ILE A 98 4.57 6.40 -6.42
C ILE A 98 6.02 6.68 -6.84
N ARG A 99 6.55 5.91 -7.80
CA ARG A 99 7.97 5.97 -8.14
C ARG A 99 8.35 7.15 -9.04
N GLN A 100 7.51 7.46 -10.02
CA GLN A 100 7.83 8.39 -11.11
C GLN A 100 7.18 9.75 -10.91
N ASN A 101 5.94 9.79 -10.40
CA ASN A 101 5.24 11.06 -10.19
C ASN A 101 5.50 11.65 -8.80
N LEU A 102 5.58 10.81 -7.77
CA LEU A 102 5.91 11.22 -6.40
C LEU A 102 7.40 11.09 -6.07
N GLU A 103 8.19 10.53 -6.99
CA GLU A 103 9.64 10.33 -6.85
C GLU A 103 10.07 9.51 -5.61
N MET A 104 9.17 8.67 -5.10
CA MET A 104 9.39 7.81 -3.94
C MET A 104 9.91 6.44 -4.39
N SER A 105 11.24 6.34 -4.47
CA SER A 105 11.90 5.21 -5.12
C SER A 105 12.00 3.93 -4.25
N GLY A 106 11.60 3.99 -2.97
CA GLY A 106 11.72 2.89 -2.01
C GLY A 106 10.90 1.65 -2.39
N THR A 107 9.70 1.85 -2.93
CA THR A 107 8.88 0.77 -3.51
C THR A 107 9.47 0.33 -4.86
N LYS A 108 9.63 -0.98 -5.11
CA LYS A 108 10.41 -1.48 -6.26
C LYS A 108 9.56 -2.15 -7.33
N LYS A 109 9.99 -2.05 -8.60
CA LYS A 109 9.43 -2.77 -9.74
C LYS A 109 10.29 -3.98 -10.09
N GLY A 110 9.95 -5.15 -9.56
CA GLY A 110 10.70 -6.38 -9.83
C GLY A 110 10.19 -7.20 -11.01
N CYS A 111 8.86 -7.33 -11.16
CA CYS A 111 8.25 -8.15 -12.22
C CYS A 111 7.12 -7.45 -12.99
N ASP A 112 6.47 -6.44 -12.41
CA ASP A 112 5.30 -5.74 -12.98
C ASP A 112 4.06 -6.61 -13.29
N HIS A 113 4.01 -7.83 -12.73
CA HIS A 113 2.94 -8.81 -12.94
C HIS A 113 2.50 -9.51 -11.64
N GLY A 114 2.74 -8.90 -10.48
CA GLY A 114 2.29 -9.40 -9.16
C GLY A 114 2.94 -10.68 -8.65
N GLN A 115 4.08 -11.08 -9.23
CA GLN A 115 4.73 -12.36 -8.91
C GLN A 115 5.75 -12.28 -7.76
N CYS A 116 6.35 -11.10 -7.51
CA CYS A 116 7.53 -11.00 -6.64
C CYS A 116 7.33 -10.27 -5.30
N GLY A 117 6.24 -9.50 -5.13
CA GLY A 117 5.96 -8.74 -3.90
C GLY A 117 6.87 -7.53 -3.63
N ALA A 118 7.89 -7.27 -4.46
CA ALA A 118 8.82 -6.15 -4.26
C ALA A 118 8.14 -4.75 -4.33
N CYS A 119 6.95 -4.69 -4.93
CA CYS A 119 6.13 -3.49 -5.05
C CYS A 119 5.10 -3.32 -3.93
N ASN A 120 5.19 -4.11 -2.85
CA ASN A 120 4.18 -4.07 -1.80
C ASN A 120 4.17 -2.72 -1.08
N VAL A 121 2.95 -2.20 -0.90
CA VAL A 121 2.60 -1.00 -0.13
C VAL A 121 1.35 -1.30 0.68
N HIS A 122 1.03 -0.48 1.69
CA HIS A 122 -0.27 -0.55 2.35
C HIS A 122 -1.21 0.47 1.73
N VAL A 123 -2.42 0.04 1.39
CA VAL A 123 -3.55 0.92 1.04
C VAL A 123 -4.62 0.70 2.09
N ASN A 124 -4.99 1.75 2.81
CA ASN A 124 -5.97 1.71 3.90
C ASN A 124 -5.70 0.57 4.90
N GLY A 125 -4.41 0.39 5.25
CA GLY A 125 -3.95 -0.65 6.17
C GLY A 125 -3.85 -2.06 5.58
N THR A 126 -4.19 -2.28 4.31
CA THR A 126 -4.07 -3.59 3.64
C THR A 126 -2.85 -3.63 2.73
N VAL A 127 -2.02 -4.66 2.84
CA VAL A 127 -0.87 -4.83 1.93
C VAL A 127 -1.32 -5.33 0.56
N ILE A 128 -0.86 -4.66 -0.51
CA ILE A 128 -1.18 -5.02 -1.90
C ILE A 128 0.04 -4.93 -2.82
N ASN A 129 -0.01 -5.65 -3.95
CA ASN A 129 0.89 -5.45 -5.08
C ASN A 129 0.52 -4.16 -5.82
N SER A 130 1.26 -3.06 -5.63
CA SER A 130 0.95 -1.78 -6.30
C SER A 130 1.09 -1.80 -7.83
N CYS A 131 1.79 -2.78 -8.42
CA CYS A 131 1.84 -2.95 -9.89
C CYS A 131 0.53 -3.46 -10.50
N LEU A 132 -0.38 -4.01 -9.70
CA LEU A 132 -1.65 -4.58 -10.18
C LEU A 132 -2.86 -3.68 -9.89
N SER A 133 -2.65 -2.43 -9.47
CA SER A 133 -3.73 -1.48 -9.21
C SER A 133 -3.47 -0.16 -9.94
N LEU A 134 -4.53 0.50 -10.42
CA LEU A 134 -4.43 1.79 -11.10
C LEU A 134 -4.41 2.92 -10.07
N ALA A 135 -3.59 3.95 -10.32
CA ALA A 135 -3.47 5.12 -9.45
C ALA A 135 -4.84 5.82 -9.25
N VAL A 136 -5.62 5.93 -10.32
CA VAL A 136 -6.95 6.57 -10.31
C VAL A 136 -8.00 5.85 -9.47
N MET A 137 -7.76 4.58 -9.09
CA MET A 137 -8.64 3.84 -8.19
C MET A 137 -8.44 4.20 -6.70
N HIS A 138 -7.39 4.96 -6.40
CA HIS A 138 -6.93 5.26 -5.05
C HIS A 138 -7.01 6.76 -4.71
N ASP A 139 -7.89 7.50 -5.41
CA ASP A 139 -8.15 8.89 -5.06
C ASP A 139 -8.75 9.00 -3.66
N GLY A 140 -8.09 9.76 -2.79
CA GLY A 140 -8.41 9.94 -1.39
C GLY A 140 -7.93 8.83 -0.45
N ASP A 141 -7.31 7.75 -0.95
CA ASP A 141 -6.85 6.64 -0.12
C ASP A 141 -5.61 7.01 0.72
N GLU A 142 -5.47 6.35 1.88
CA GLU A 142 -4.26 6.39 2.69
C GLU A 142 -3.27 5.31 2.23
N ILE A 143 -2.06 5.75 1.88
CA ILE A 143 -1.01 4.89 1.34
C ILE A 143 0.20 4.95 2.25
N THR A 144 0.70 3.80 2.69
CA THR A 144 1.99 3.71 3.39
C THR A 144 2.99 2.95 2.53
N THR A 145 4.14 3.56 2.28
CA THR A 145 5.28 2.94 1.59
C THR A 145 6.38 2.62 2.60
N VAL A 146 7.49 2.02 2.13
CA VAL A 146 8.62 1.70 3.00
C VAL A 146 9.24 2.92 3.67
N GLU A 147 9.20 4.08 3.01
CA GLU A 147 9.62 5.37 3.55
C GLU A 147 8.77 5.81 4.75
N GLY A 148 7.54 5.30 4.88
CA GLY A 148 6.68 5.53 6.03
C GLY A 148 7.02 4.67 7.26
N LEU A 149 7.95 3.72 7.15
CA LEU A 149 8.39 2.89 8.27
C LEU A 149 9.51 3.53 9.10
N GLY A 150 10.19 4.54 8.56
CA GLY A 150 11.33 5.21 9.16
C GLY A 150 12.35 5.65 8.11
N SER A 151 13.42 6.29 8.57
CA SER A 151 14.49 6.90 7.74
C SER A 151 15.85 6.26 8.03
N ALA A 152 16.88 6.63 7.28
CA ALA A 152 18.24 6.12 7.53
C ALA A 152 18.80 6.62 8.87
N GLU A 153 18.38 7.81 9.30
CA GLU A 153 18.80 8.47 10.54
C GLU A 153 17.97 8.02 11.75
N ASP A 154 16.73 7.59 11.52
CA ASP A 154 15.78 7.13 12.54
C ASP A 154 15.00 5.92 12.01
N LEU A 155 15.59 4.75 12.20
CA LEU A 155 15.03 3.48 11.71
C LEU A 155 13.86 3.05 12.60
N GLY A 156 12.74 2.70 11.97
CA GLY A 156 11.65 2.04 12.69
C GLY A 156 12.03 0.63 13.15
N ASP A 157 11.28 0.08 14.11
CA ASP A 157 11.57 -1.22 14.73
C ASP A 157 11.81 -2.36 13.73
N LEU A 158 11.01 -2.40 12.67
CA LEU A 158 11.13 -3.43 11.64
C LEU A 158 12.37 -3.23 10.77
N GLN A 159 12.69 -1.99 10.39
CA GLN A 159 13.91 -1.67 9.64
C GLN A 159 15.15 -2.01 10.47
N GLN A 160 15.14 -1.64 11.75
CA GLN A 160 16.22 -1.94 12.70
C GLN A 160 16.42 -3.45 12.90
N ALA A 161 15.34 -4.23 12.96
CA ALA A 161 15.42 -5.69 13.06
C ALA A 161 15.98 -6.32 11.78
N PHE A 162 15.58 -5.85 10.59
CA PHE A 162 16.15 -6.31 9.33
C PHE A 162 17.65 -6.00 9.23
N TRP A 163 18.08 -4.84 9.71
CA TRP A 163 19.50 -4.48 9.78
C TRP A 163 20.28 -5.40 10.73
N GLN A 164 19.78 -5.62 11.96
CA GLN A 164 20.48 -6.42 12.97
C GLN A 164 20.56 -7.91 12.60
N ALA A 165 19.52 -8.44 11.96
CA ALA A 165 19.46 -9.86 11.58
C ALA A 165 20.11 -10.17 10.23
N ASP A 166 20.70 -9.18 9.54
CA ASP A 166 21.16 -9.32 8.15
C ASP A 166 20.04 -9.88 7.24
N GLY A 167 18.83 -9.31 7.41
CA GLY A 167 17.58 -9.69 6.74
C GLY A 167 17.50 -9.29 5.26
N TYR A 168 18.64 -9.04 4.63
CA TYR A 168 18.75 -8.65 3.22
C TYR A 168 20.16 -8.91 2.72
N GLN A 169 20.34 -8.84 1.39
CA GLN A 169 21.67 -8.80 0.77
C GLN A 169 21.69 -7.69 -0.28
N CYS A 170 21.19 -7.96 -1.50
CA CYS A 170 21.14 -6.93 -2.56
C CYS A 170 20.17 -5.78 -2.27
N GLY A 171 19.31 -5.90 -1.26
CA GLY A 171 18.35 -4.86 -0.84
C GLY A 171 17.09 -4.75 -1.70
N TYR A 172 17.04 -5.36 -2.90
CA TYR A 172 15.96 -5.07 -3.86
C TYR A 172 14.57 -5.52 -3.40
N CYS A 173 14.46 -6.70 -2.77
CA CYS A 173 13.18 -7.19 -2.25
C CYS A 173 12.82 -6.60 -0.88
N THR A 174 13.77 -5.97 -0.17
CA THR A 174 13.66 -5.68 1.26
C THR A 174 12.48 -4.76 1.58
N SER A 175 12.19 -3.78 0.72
CA SER A 175 11.03 -2.90 0.88
C SER A 175 9.71 -3.70 0.91
N GLY A 176 9.49 -4.59 -0.06
CA GLY A 176 8.28 -5.42 -0.11
C GLY A 176 8.19 -6.41 1.05
N GLN A 177 9.33 -6.98 1.47
CA GLN A 177 9.43 -7.83 2.66
C GLN A 177 8.99 -7.08 3.93
N MET A 178 9.53 -5.87 4.16
CA MET A 178 9.18 -5.07 5.33
C MET A 178 7.72 -4.61 5.31
N MET A 179 7.19 -4.18 4.16
CA MET A 179 5.78 -3.81 4.07
C MET A 179 4.86 -4.99 4.38
N THR A 180 5.15 -6.19 3.88
CA THR A 180 4.33 -7.37 4.17
C THR A 180 4.45 -7.79 5.63
N ALA A 181 5.66 -7.79 6.18
CA ALA A 181 5.89 -8.08 7.59
C ALA A 181 5.16 -7.09 8.52
N ALA A 182 5.16 -5.79 8.20
CA ALA A 182 4.43 -4.78 8.97
C ALA A 182 2.92 -5.02 8.97
N TYR A 183 2.35 -5.54 7.88
CA TYR A 183 0.95 -5.96 7.82
C TYR A 183 0.70 -7.20 8.71
N ILE A 184 1.54 -8.23 8.56
CA ILE A 184 1.41 -9.48 9.33
C ILE A 184 1.52 -9.25 10.83
N LEU A 185 2.44 -8.39 11.27
CA LEU A 185 2.66 -8.11 12.69
C LEU A 185 1.46 -7.43 13.37
N LYS A 186 0.56 -6.81 12.59
CA LYS A 186 -0.68 -6.20 13.08
C LYS A 186 -1.87 -7.17 13.03
N ASP A 187 -1.81 -8.22 12.22
CA ASP A 187 -2.91 -9.16 12.01
C ASP A 187 -2.86 -10.32 13.02
N LYS A 188 -3.68 -10.21 14.08
CA LYS A 188 -3.78 -11.22 15.15
C LYS A 188 -4.27 -12.60 14.68
N ARG A 189 -4.78 -12.72 13.44
CA ARG A 189 -5.23 -13.99 12.87
C ARG A 189 -4.07 -14.82 12.34
N ILE A 190 -2.91 -14.20 12.08
CA ILE A 190 -1.72 -14.90 11.61
C ILE A 190 -0.95 -15.37 12.84
N GLY A 191 -0.81 -16.68 12.98
CA GLY A 191 -0.15 -17.27 14.13
C GLY A 191 1.33 -16.93 14.24
N THR A 192 1.96 -17.46 15.29
CA THR A 192 3.35 -17.14 15.64
C THR A 192 4.33 -18.24 15.30
N SER A 193 3.87 -19.34 14.71
CA SER A 193 4.77 -20.40 14.28
C SER A 193 5.58 -19.97 13.04
N GLY A 194 6.77 -20.56 12.88
CA GLY A 194 7.60 -20.30 11.70
C GLY A 194 6.91 -20.68 10.39
N ASP A 195 6.10 -21.74 10.38
CA ASP A 195 5.41 -22.19 9.16
C ASP A 195 4.27 -21.24 8.75
N GLU A 196 3.49 -20.75 9.71
CA GLU A 196 2.46 -19.74 9.44
C GLU A 196 3.08 -18.43 8.94
N LEU A 197 4.21 -18.00 9.54
CA LEU A 197 4.92 -16.82 9.09
C LEU A 197 5.45 -16.99 7.67
N ARG A 198 6.08 -18.14 7.35
CA ARG A 198 6.56 -18.44 6.00
C ARG A 198 5.43 -18.44 4.98
N GLN A 199 4.29 -19.05 5.33
CA GLN A 199 3.12 -19.06 4.47
C GLN A 199 2.59 -17.65 4.23
N ALA A 200 2.49 -16.82 5.28
CA ALA A 200 2.05 -15.43 5.16
C ALA A 200 3.02 -14.55 4.35
N MET A 201 4.32 -14.82 4.43
CA MET A 201 5.36 -14.09 3.68
C MET A 201 5.60 -14.61 2.26
N SER A 202 4.98 -15.74 1.88
CA SER A 202 5.28 -16.47 0.63
C SER A 202 5.09 -15.66 -0.66
N GLY A 203 4.32 -14.56 -0.61
CA GLY A 203 4.15 -13.62 -1.72
C GLY A 203 5.36 -12.72 -2.01
N ASN A 204 6.42 -12.76 -1.21
CA ASN A 204 7.63 -11.93 -1.41
C ASN A 204 8.85 -12.78 -1.75
N LEU A 205 9.30 -12.68 -3.00
CA LEU A 205 10.45 -13.45 -3.48
C LEU A 205 11.78 -12.76 -3.15
N CYS A 206 12.74 -13.53 -2.67
CA CYS A 206 14.12 -13.12 -2.42
C CYS A 206 15.09 -14.04 -3.20
N ARG A 207 15.70 -13.53 -4.26
CA ARG A 207 16.63 -14.33 -5.08
C ARG A 207 17.98 -14.58 -4.39
N CYS A 208 18.39 -13.69 -3.48
CA CYS A 208 19.57 -13.87 -2.63
C CYS A 208 19.40 -15.00 -1.60
N GLY A 209 18.16 -15.42 -1.32
CA GLY A 209 17.88 -16.50 -0.37
C GLY A 209 17.99 -16.10 1.10
N ALA A 210 17.82 -14.81 1.44
CA ALA A 210 17.93 -14.30 2.82
C ALA A 210 16.75 -14.69 3.75
N TYR A 211 15.89 -15.64 3.36
CA TYR A 211 14.62 -15.94 4.03
C TYR A 211 14.75 -16.27 5.51
N LYS A 212 15.78 -17.04 5.92
CA LYS A 212 15.99 -17.37 7.35
C LYS A 212 16.27 -16.13 8.20
N ASN A 213 17.05 -15.18 7.66
CA ASN A 213 17.38 -13.94 8.33
C ASN A 213 16.19 -12.97 8.33
N ILE A 214 15.41 -12.94 7.24
CA ILE A 214 14.13 -12.22 7.17
C ILE A 214 13.17 -12.73 8.25
N GLU A 215 13.03 -14.05 8.40
CA GLU A 215 12.20 -14.66 9.44
C GLU A 215 12.66 -14.27 10.85
N ALA A 216 13.97 -14.30 11.10
CA ALA A 216 14.55 -13.88 12.37
C ALA A 216 14.28 -12.39 12.68
N ALA A 217 14.41 -11.51 11.68
CA ALA A 217 14.09 -10.09 11.81
C ALA A 217 12.62 -9.86 12.21
N ILE A 218 11.69 -10.57 11.57
CA ILE A 218 10.26 -10.43 11.84
C ILE A 218 9.93 -10.94 13.26
N ALA A 219 10.52 -12.06 13.68
CA ALA A 219 10.37 -12.57 15.03
C ALA A 219 10.90 -11.58 16.08
N GLN A 220 12.06 -10.97 15.82
CA GLN A 220 12.62 -9.94 16.69
C GLN A 220 11.73 -8.70 16.80
N ALA A 221 11.23 -8.19 15.66
CA ALA A 221 10.32 -7.04 15.64
C ALA A 221 9.02 -7.32 16.39
N ARG A 222 8.49 -8.55 16.31
CA ARG A 222 7.30 -8.96 17.06
C ARG A 222 7.48 -8.82 18.57
N GLY A 223 8.62 -9.23 19.10
CA GLY A 223 8.92 -9.11 20.54
C GLY A 223 8.97 -7.66 21.02
N LYS A 224 9.41 -6.72 20.19
CA LYS A 224 9.44 -5.28 20.50
C LYS A 224 8.05 -4.65 20.44
N LEU A 225 7.27 -4.97 19.40
CA LEU A 225 5.91 -4.44 19.20
C LEU A 225 4.89 -4.97 20.22
N GLN A 226 5.13 -6.13 20.84
CA GLN A 226 4.29 -6.67 21.92
C GLN A 226 4.64 -6.08 23.30
N GLY A 227 5.78 -5.40 23.43
CA GLY A 227 6.24 -4.75 24.67
C GLY A 227 5.96 -3.24 24.73
N ALA A 228 5.32 -2.68 23.70
CA ALA A 228 4.85 -1.30 23.63
C ALA A 228 3.33 -1.23 23.87
#